data_AF-A0A7K2NZ17-F1
#
_entry.id   AF-A0A7K2NZ17-F1
#
_cell.length_a   1.000
_cell.length_b   1.000
_cell.length_c   1.000
_cell.angle_alpha   90.00
_cell.angle_beta   90.00
_cell.angle_gamma   90.00
#
_symmetry.space_group_name_H-M   'P 1'
#
loop_
_entity.id
_entity.type
_entity.pdbx_description
1 polymer ?
#
loop_
_entity_poly.entity_id
_entity_poly.type
_entity_poly.pdbx_seq_one_letter_code
_entity_poly.pdbx_strand_id
1 'polypeptide(L)'
;MHLLVATAVPVERDAVARAFPAPGTEVSRPGITLHRLPDGWDLLAAGVGPARAAASTAAALTAAALDGSPYDLVVSAGIGGG
;
A
#
# COMPACT_ATOMS: atom_id res chain seq x y z
N MET A 1 1.07 14.38 -5.70
CA MET A 1 1.70 13.12 -6.13
C MET A 1 1.06 12.02 -5.31
N HIS A 2 0.57 10.95 -5.93
CA HIS A 2 -0.12 9.85 -5.26
C HIS A 2 0.78 8.62 -5.28
N LEU A 3 1.11 8.08 -4.12
CA LEU A 3 2.19 7.10 -3.95
C LEU A 3 1.70 5.86 -3.19
N LEU A 4 2.03 4.68 -3.68
CA LEU A 4 1.72 3.40 -3.04
C LEU A 4 2.99 2.79 -2.43
N VAL A 5 2.94 2.43 -1.15
CA VAL A 5 3.97 1.59 -0.52
C VAL A 5 3.38 0.20 -0.26
N ALA A 6 3.94 -0.81 -0.93
CA ALA A 6 3.53 -2.20 -0.78
C ALA A 6 4.53 -2.98 0.10
N THR A 7 4.04 -3.52 1.21
CA THR A 7 4.80 -4.38 2.13
C THR A 7 4.28 -5.80 2.14
N ALA A 8 5.08 -6.77 2.62
CA ALA A 8 4.64 -8.16 2.64
C ALA A 8 3.68 -8.42 3.81
N VAL A 9 3.91 -7.79 4.96
CA VAL A 9 3.13 -8.03 6.19
C VAL A 9 2.65 -6.74 6.86
N PRO A 10 1.58 -6.80 7.69
CA PRO A 10 1.06 -5.62 8.40
C PRO A 10 2.10 -4.92 9.29
N VAL A 11 2.97 -5.65 9.98
CA VAL A 11 3.97 -5.04 10.85
C VAL A 11 4.99 -4.17 10.08
N GLU A 12 5.31 -4.53 8.84
CA GLU A 12 6.15 -3.71 7.96
C GLU A 12 5.41 -2.45 7.51
N ARG A 13 4.14 -2.58 7.10
CA ARG A 13 3.28 -1.44 6.76
C ARG A 13 3.18 -0.46 7.94
N ASP A 14 2.99 -0.98 9.14
CA ASP A 14 2.88 -0.18 10.35
C ASP A 14 4.21 0.49 10.71
N ALA A 15 5.34 -0.14 10.38
CA ALA A 15 6.64 0.50 10.50
C ALA A 15 6.80 1.68 9.54
N VAL A 16 6.34 1.57 8.30
CA VAL A 16 6.29 2.68 7.35
C VAL A 16 5.36 3.78 7.86
N ALA A 17 4.17 3.43 8.37
CA ALA A 17 3.20 4.40 8.87
C ALA A 17 3.77 5.28 10.00
N ARG A 18 4.63 4.71 10.87
CA ARG A 18 5.29 5.47 11.96
C ARG A 18 6.24 6.57 11.48
N ALA A 19 6.64 6.58 10.21
CA ALA A 19 7.44 7.67 9.64
C ALA A 19 6.62 8.95 9.39
N PHE A 20 5.28 8.87 9.47
CA PHE A 20 4.38 9.97 9.17
C PHE A 20 3.79 10.57 10.45
N PRO A 21 3.59 11.90 10.51
CA PRO A 21 3.21 12.59 11.74
C PRO A 21 1.73 12.43 12.13
N ALA A 22 0.87 12.04 11.18
CA ALA A 22 -0.56 11.92 11.40
C ALA A 22 -1.03 10.47 11.15
N PRO A 23 -2.03 10.00 11.91
CA PRO A 23 -2.59 8.67 11.71
C PRO A 23 -3.29 8.57 10.35
N GLY A 24 -3.15 7.41 9.73
CA GLY A 24 -3.89 7.07 8.51
C GLY A 24 -5.33 6.64 8.77
N THR A 25 -6.14 6.66 7.72
CA THR A 25 -7.46 6.05 7.70
C THR A 25 -7.45 4.76 6.90
N GLU A 26 -8.21 3.76 7.35
CA GLU A 26 -8.38 2.54 6.58
C GLU A 26 -9.40 2.75 5.46
N VAL A 27 -9.03 2.34 4.25
CA VAL A 27 -9.88 2.38 3.07
C VAL A 27 -10.02 0.95 2.56
N SER A 28 -11.22 0.40 2.67
CA SER A 28 -11.56 -0.92 2.14
C SER A 28 -11.75 -0.85 0.62
N ARG A 29 -11.11 -1.76 -0.11
CA ARG A 29 -11.31 -1.98 -1.55
C ARG A 29 -11.54 -3.48 -1.78
N PRO A 30 -12.08 -3.90 -2.94
CA PRO A 30 -12.23 -5.31 -3.24
C PRO A 30 -10.91 -6.08 -3.08
N GLY A 31 -10.84 -6.98 -2.11
CA GLY A 31 -9.69 -7.86 -1.85
C GLY A 31 -8.49 -7.24 -1.12
N ILE A 32 -8.52 -5.95 -0.76
CA ILE A 32 -7.42 -5.28 -0.04
C ILE A 32 -7.93 -4.20 0.94
N THR A 33 -7.12 -3.88 1.94
CA THR A 33 -7.31 -2.70 2.79
C THR A 33 -6.09 -1.81 2.66
N LEU A 34 -6.31 -0.54 2.30
CA LEU A 34 -5.27 0.49 2.22
C LEU A 34 -5.27 1.30 3.51
N HIS A 35 -4.09 1.71 3.95
CA HIS A 35 -3.94 2.75 4.96
C HIS A 35 -3.59 4.05 4.25
N ARG A 36 -4.58 4.94 4.14
CA ARG A 36 -4.41 6.24 3.52
C ARG A 36 -3.87 7.24 4.53
N LEU A 37 -2.67 7.72 4.28
CA LEU A 37 -2.03 8.78 5.04
C LEU A 37 -2.27 10.14 4.35
N PRO A 38 -1.95 11.26 5.01
CA PRO A 38 -1.97 12.58 4.38
C PRO A 38 -1.07 12.65 3.14
N ASP A 39 -1.21 13.73 2.37
CA ASP A 39 -0.33 14.07 1.24
C ASP A 39 -0.27 13.04 0.10
N GLY A 40 -1.26 12.14 0.03
CA GLY A 40 -1.42 11.21 -1.09
C GLY A 40 -0.60 9.92 -0.95
N TRP A 41 -0.35 9.45 0.26
CA TRP A 41 0.33 8.17 0.49
C TRP A 41 -0.68 7.09 0.86
N ASP A 42 -0.66 5.98 0.14
CA ASP A 42 -1.38 4.76 0.51
C ASP A 42 -0.39 3.65 0.87
N LEU A 43 -0.64 2.98 1.99
CA LEU A 43 0.14 1.82 2.42
C LEU A 43 -0.68 0.55 2.28
N LEU A 44 -0.06 -0.51 1.77
CA LEU A 44 -0.69 -1.80 1.53
C LEU A 44 0.15 -2.93 2.13
N ALA A 45 -0.45 -3.73 3.00
CA ALA A 45 0.08 -5.06 3.32
C ALA A 45 -0.36 -6.02 2.20
N ALA A 46 0.46 -6.13 1.16
CA ALA A 46 0.17 -6.87 -0.08
C ALA A 46 0.20 -8.39 0.11
N GLY A 47 0.80 -8.88 1.20
CA GLY A 47 0.86 -10.30 1.55
C GLY A 47 2.15 -10.99 1.12
N VAL A 48 2.50 -12.07 1.81
CA VAL A 48 3.70 -12.88 1.54
C VAL A 48 3.47 -13.76 0.31
N GLY A 49 4.49 -13.83 -0.55
CA GLY A 49 4.51 -14.66 -1.75
C GLY A 49 4.10 -13.91 -3.02
N PRO A 50 4.65 -14.29 -4.18
CA PRO A 50 4.57 -13.49 -5.41
C PRO A 50 3.13 -13.33 -5.92
N ALA A 51 2.32 -14.39 -5.91
CA ALA A 51 0.96 -14.34 -6.44
C ALA A 51 0.06 -13.39 -5.63
N ARG A 52 0.14 -13.45 -4.30
CA ARG A 52 -0.66 -12.60 -3.42
C ARG A 52 -0.23 -11.14 -3.51
N ALA A 53 1.08 -10.88 -3.44
CA ALA A 53 1.62 -9.53 -3.57
C ALA A 53 1.23 -8.88 -4.90
N ALA A 54 1.32 -9.63 -6.01
CA ALA A 54 0.91 -9.15 -7.32
C ALA A 54 -0.59 -8.85 -7.39
N ALA A 55 -1.45 -9.77 -6.94
CA ALA A 55 -2.89 -9.58 -6.96
C ALA A 55 -3.35 -8.39 -6.11
N SER A 56 -2.83 -8.26 -4.89
CA SER A 56 -3.17 -7.14 -4.00
C SER A 56 -2.66 -5.80 -4.55
N THR A 57 -1.45 -5.76 -5.11
CA THR A 57 -0.93 -4.53 -5.72
C THR A 57 -1.74 -4.15 -6.96
N ALA A 58 -2.09 -5.11 -7.82
CA ALA A 58 -2.94 -4.86 -8.99
C ALA A 58 -4.34 -4.34 -8.60
N ALA A 59 -4.91 -4.86 -7.51
CA ALA A 59 -6.18 -4.36 -6.96
C ALA A 59 -6.08 -2.88 -6.53
N ALA A 60 -4.98 -2.47 -5.89
CA ALA A 60 -4.74 -1.08 -5.50
C ALA A 60 -4.58 -0.17 -6.73
N LEU A 61 -3.74 -0.57 -7.69
CA LEU A 61 -3.53 0.19 -8.93
C LEU A 61 -4.83 0.37 -9.72
N THR A 62 -5.61 -0.70 -9.87
CA THR A 62 -6.90 -0.68 -10.57
C THR A 62 -7.89 0.21 -9.84
N ALA A 63 -7.96 0.09 -8.51
CA ALA A 63 -8.81 0.94 -7.69
C ALA A 63 -8.50 2.43 -7.87
N ALA A 64 -7.23 2.81 -7.77
CA ALA A 64 -6.78 4.19 -7.91
C ALA A 64 -7.04 4.76 -9.32
N ALA A 65 -6.84 3.94 -10.35
CA ALA A 65 -7.15 4.32 -11.73
C ALA A 65 -8.66 4.55 -11.95
N LEU A 66 -9.52 3.67 -11.41
CA LEU A 66 -10.97 3.82 -11.48
C LEU A 66 -11.49 5.03 -10.69
N ASP A 67 -10.82 5.39 -9.60
CA ASP A 67 -11.12 6.59 -8.81
C ASP A 67 -10.62 7.90 -9.47
N GLY A 68 -9.98 7.82 -10.65
CA GLY A 68 -9.44 8.98 -11.37
C GLY A 68 -8.18 9.57 -10.76
N SER A 69 -7.53 8.86 -9.83
CA SER A 69 -6.31 9.29 -9.14
C SER A 69 -5.26 8.17 -9.14
N PRO A 70 -4.72 7.79 -10.32
CA PRO A 70 -3.73 6.72 -10.43
C PRO A 70 -2.48 7.03 -9.60
N TYR A 71 -1.76 6.01 -9.16
CA TYR A 71 -0.48 6.20 -8.47
C TYR A 71 0.61 6.60 -9.46
N ASP A 72 1.41 7.59 -9.07
CA ASP A 72 2.57 8.08 -9.82
C ASP A 72 3.80 7.18 -9.61
N LEU A 73 3.88 6.51 -8.45
CA LEU A 73 4.98 5.63 -8.06
C LEU A 73 4.49 4.53 -7.10
N VAL A 74 5.04 3.33 -7.27
CA VAL A 74 4.93 2.22 -6.32
C VAL A 74 6.29 1.91 -5.74
N VAL A 75 6.39 1.83 -4.41
CA VAL A 75 7.57 1.41 -3.68
C VAL A 75 7.29 0.06 -3.03
N SER A 76 8.11 -0.95 -3.34
CA SER A 76 8.11 -2.20 -2.60
C SER A 76 9.09 -2.10 -1.43
N ALA A 77 8.60 -2.32 -0.20
CA ALA A 77 9.40 -2.22 1.00
C ALA A 77 9.13 -3.41 1.92
N GLY A 78 10.18 -4.01 2.49
CA GLY A 78 10.05 -5.15 3.38
C GLY A 78 11.42 -5.69 3.79
N ILE A 79 11.42 -6.64 4.72
CA ILE A 79 12.63 -7.29 5.20
C ILE A 79 12.98 -8.47 4.27
N GLY A 80 14.22 -8.48 3.76
CA GLY A 80 14.78 -9.59 2.97
C GLY A 80 15.87 -10.34 3.74
N GLY A 81 16.09 -11.61 3.41
CA GLY A 81 17.27 -12.38 3.87
C GLY A 81 18.51 -12.03 3.03
N GLY A 82 19.70 -12.12 3.65
CA GLY A 82 21.00 -11.85 3.01
C GLY A 82 21.82 -13.10 2.78
#